data_AF-A0A2N0H757-F1
#
_entry.id   AF-A0A2N0H757-F1
#
_cell.length_a   1.000
_cell.length_b   1.000
_cell.length_c   1.000
_cell.angle_alpha   90.00
_cell.angle_beta   90.00
_cell.angle_gamma   90.00
#
_symmetry.space_group_name_H-M   'P 1'
#
loop_
_entity.id
_entity.type
_entity.pdbx_description
1 polymer ?
#
loop_
_entity_poly.entity_id
_entity_poly.type
_entity_poly.pdbx_seq_one_letter_code
_entity_poly.pdbx_strand_id
1 'polypeptide(L)'
;MTTRTTPVLDLALPLDLAEAGTFVRRWKAEHWLLAAIVSMAVLLGLSFAVPSLTSAFAEAEAAPQASVRLAEVGNVANISVDDKEQIVVEGQAAQDQNAAIPTLNLPLEHLKAFGITAAKNETYATALKCLTQAVYYEAAVEPLQGRRAVAQVVLNRMRHPAYPKSVCGVVYQGAERRTGCQFSFTCDGALLRTPSAGPWREAEIVAKAALAGTVEPSVGTATFYHADYVLPKWAFQLGKIGQIGRHIFYRFGGAWGAAATFTGRYAGTERIPALDFAALRDRALADGMAIDGALVAEQAFTPGLTVTPDVKDRHAANDVGGRIDMTKAWRPSMPDPVAMGSRYQDTVAATTTPALAAMPHGKVAVSDTAGASTAQ
;
A
#
# COMPACT_ATOMS: atom_id res chain seq x y z
N MET A 1 -6.33 -82.20 2.31
CA MET A 1 -5.78 -81.62 3.56
C MET A 1 -5.93 -80.11 3.47
N THR A 2 -6.72 -79.57 4.41
CA THR A 2 -6.82 -78.17 4.86
C THR A 2 -7.17 -77.07 3.83
N THR A 3 -8.47 -76.84 3.73
CA THR A 3 -9.16 -75.67 3.20
C THR A 3 -9.01 -74.45 4.13
N ARG A 4 -8.85 -73.24 3.57
CA ARG A 4 -9.16 -71.97 4.26
C ARG A 4 -9.91 -71.06 3.30
N THR A 5 -11.19 -70.90 3.60
CA THR A 5 -12.19 -70.06 2.92
C THR A 5 -12.15 -68.64 3.47
N THR A 6 -12.26 -67.67 2.58
CA THR A 6 -12.58 -66.26 2.85
C THR A 6 -14.10 -66.06 2.94
N PRO A 7 -14.59 -65.14 3.77
CA PRO A 7 -15.89 -64.54 3.52
C PRO A 7 -15.78 -63.03 3.21
N VAL A 8 -16.45 -62.65 2.12
CA VAL A 8 -16.78 -61.29 1.70
C VAL A 8 -17.94 -60.79 2.57
N LEU A 9 -17.84 -59.58 3.13
CA LEU A 9 -18.93 -58.92 3.87
C LEU A 9 -19.60 -57.90 2.95
N ASP A 10 -20.81 -58.23 2.51
CA ASP A 10 -21.80 -57.32 1.94
C ASP A 10 -22.39 -56.44 3.06
N LEU A 11 -22.27 -55.11 2.91
CA LEU A 11 -22.90 -54.12 3.77
C LEU A 11 -23.95 -53.36 2.95
N ALA A 12 -25.17 -53.91 2.93
CA ALA A 12 -26.37 -53.22 2.51
C ALA A 12 -27.10 -52.72 3.77
N LEU A 13 -27.14 -51.39 3.96
CA LEU A 13 -27.99 -50.73 4.95
C LEU A 13 -29.23 -50.15 4.23
N PRO A 14 -30.46 -50.44 4.66
CA PRO A 14 -31.65 -49.76 4.16
C PRO A 14 -31.82 -48.40 4.86
N LEU A 15 -31.96 -47.33 4.07
CA LEU A 15 -32.38 -46.01 4.53
C LEU A 15 -33.91 -45.98 4.61
N ASP A 16 -34.42 -45.78 5.82
CA ASP A 16 -35.84 -45.69 6.16
C ASP A 16 -36.41 -44.32 5.74
N LEU A 17 -37.44 -44.33 4.90
CA LEU A 17 -38.04 -43.15 4.25
C LEU A 17 -39.20 -42.53 5.06
N ALA A 18 -39.36 -42.87 6.34
CA ALA A 18 -40.53 -42.47 7.14
C ALA A 18 -40.38 -41.16 7.93
N GLU A 19 -39.19 -40.55 8.05
CA GLU A 19 -38.98 -39.40 8.96
C GLU A 19 -39.01 -38.00 8.30
N ALA A 20 -39.03 -37.91 6.96
CA ALA A 20 -38.99 -36.60 6.27
C ALA A 20 -40.34 -35.85 6.25
N GLY A 21 -41.47 -36.52 6.52
CA GLY A 21 -42.82 -35.96 6.35
C GLY A 21 -43.36 -35.12 7.50
N THR A 22 -42.82 -35.27 8.71
CA THR A 22 -43.32 -34.61 9.93
C THR A 22 -42.70 -33.23 10.15
N PHE A 23 -41.48 -32.99 9.68
CA PHE A 23 -40.77 -31.72 9.81
C PHE A 23 -41.42 -30.59 8.98
N VAL A 24 -41.86 -30.88 7.75
CA VAL A 24 -42.48 -29.89 6.85
C VAL A 24 -43.88 -29.45 7.32
N ARG A 25 -44.60 -30.30 8.04
CA ARG A 25 -45.95 -30.00 8.55
C ARG A 25 -45.94 -29.11 9.79
N ARG A 26 -44.89 -29.19 10.63
CA ARG A 26 -44.74 -28.36 11.83
C ARG A 26 -44.27 -26.93 11.50
N TRP A 27 -43.44 -26.76 10.48
CA TRP A 27 -42.95 -25.44 10.04
C TRP A 27 -44.04 -24.55 9.42
N LYS A 28 -45.06 -25.14 8.77
CA LYS A 28 -46.18 -24.37 8.22
C LYS A 28 -47.12 -23.84 9.30
N ALA A 29 -47.32 -24.53 10.43
CA ALA A 29 -48.29 -24.13 11.45
C ALA A 29 -47.85 -22.91 12.30
N GLU A 30 -46.55 -22.71 12.51
CA GLU A 30 -46.03 -21.63 13.37
C GLU A 30 -45.93 -20.27 12.64
N HIS A 31 -45.94 -20.24 11.30
CA HIS A 31 -45.90 -19.00 10.51
C HIS A 31 -47.28 -18.37 10.24
N TRP A 32 -48.38 -19.14 10.32
CA TRP A 32 -49.74 -18.60 10.14
C TRP A 32 -50.20 -17.74 11.33
N LEU A 33 -49.76 -18.06 12.56
CA LEU A 33 -50.09 -17.29 13.77
C LEU A 33 -49.42 -15.91 13.77
N LEU A 34 -48.17 -15.80 13.31
CA LEU A 34 -47.46 -14.53 13.21
C LEU A 34 -48.03 -13.63 12.10
N ALA A 35 -48.43 -14.20 10.96
CA ALA A 35 -49.07 -13.45 9.88
C ALA A 35 -50.47 -12.91 10.26
N ALA A 36 -51.22 -13.63 11.10
CA ALA A 36 -52.51 -13.18 11.62
C ALA A 36 -52.39 -12.03 12.62
N ILE A 37 -51.36 -12.03 13.49
CA ILE A 37 -51.12 -10.96 14.47
C ILE A 37 -50.69 -9.65 13.78
N VAL A 38 -49.83 -9.72 12.77
CA VAL A 38 -49.40 -8.53 12.01
C VAL A 38 -50.56 -7.91 11.21
N SER A 39 -51.49 -8.74 10.70
CA SER A 39 -52.67 -8.24 9.98
C SER A 39 -53.70 -7.58 10.91
N MET A 40 -53.81 -8.03 12.17
CA MET A 40 -54.73 -7.44 13.15
C MET A 40 -54.20 -6.10 13.72
N ALA A 41 -52.88 -5.89 13.76
CA ALA A 41 -52.26 -4.63 14.18
C ALA A 41 -52.40 -3.50 13.13
N VAL A 42 -52.61 -3.83 11.85
CA VAL A 42 -52.83 -2.84 10.77
C VAL A 42 -54.30 -2.38 10.71
N LEU A 43 -55.23 -3.13 11.30
CA LEU A 43 -56.68 -2.83 11.26
C LEU A 43 -57.23 -2.14 12.52
N LEU A 44 -56.47 -2.09 13.63
CA LEU A 44 -56.81 -1.25 14.78
C LEU A 44 -55.84 -0.07 14.89
N GLY A 45 -56.27 1.06 14.33
CA GLY A 45 -55.53 2.32 14.40
C GLY A 45 -55.25 2.74 15.85
N LEU A 46 -53.97 2.88 16.18
CA LEU A 46 -53.52 3.78 17.23
C LEU A 46 -52.70 4.90 16.60
N SER A 47 -53.33 6.06 16.54
CA SER A 47 -52.70 7.35 16.25
C SER A 47 -51.65 7.66 17.32
N PHE A 48 -50.38 7.41 17.02
CA PHE A 48 -49.28 8.07 17.70
C PHE A 48 -48.75 9.18 16.79
N ALA A 49 -49.01 10.42 17.21
CA ALA A 49 -48.44 11.62 16.61
C ALA A 49 -46.92 11.59 16.79
N VAL A 50 -46.16 11.47 15.70
CA VAL A 50 -44.72 11.71 15.67
C VAL A 50 -44.52 13.15 15.16
N PRO A 51 -43.94 14.06 15.95
CA PRO A 51 -43.71 15.42 15.50
C PRO A 51 -42.68 15.44 14.36
N SER A 52 -42.98 16.27 13.36
CA SER A 52 -42.20 16.45 12.13
C SER A 52 -40.79 16.96 12.44
N LEU A 53 -39.79 16.09 12.32
CA LEU A 53 -38.38 16.46 12.18
C LEU A 53 -38.14 16.94 10.75
N THR A 54 -38.68 18.10 10.40
CA THR A 54 -38.42 18.78 9.12
C THR A 54 -37.86 20.16 9.40
N SER A 55 -36.55 20.22 9.68
CA SER A 55 -35.68 21.40 9.48
C SER A 55 -34.26 21.11 10.00
N ALA A 56 -33.55 20.20 9.34
CA ALA A 56 -32.09 20.07 9.52
C ALA A 56 -31.35 19.47 8.31
N PHE A 57 -32.05 19.07 7.25
CA PHE A 57 -31.40 18.81 5.97
C PHE A 57 -31.32 20.14 5.22
N ALA A 58 -30.27 20.90 5.52
CA ALA A 58 -29.82 21.94 4.61
C ALA A 58 -29.64 21.30 3.23
N GLU A 59 -30.23 21.92 2.20
CA GLU A 59 -29.95 21.66 0.79
C GLU A 59 -28.43 21.52 0.61
N ALA A 60 -27.96 20.28 0.42
CA ALA A 60 -26.68 20.07 -0.24
C ALA A 60 -26.91 20.47 -1.70
N GLU A 61 -26.54 21.70 -2.06
CA GLU A 61 -26.44 22.11 -3.45
C GLU A 61 -25.61 21.06 -4.19
N ALA A 62 -26.28 20.27 -5.02
CA ALA A 62 -25.63 19.30 -5.87
C ALA A 62 -24.72 20.07 -6.84
N ALA A 63 -23.41 20.00 -6.60
CA ALA A 63 -22.41 20.50 -7.52
C ALA A 63 -22.71 19.96 -8.94
N PRO A 64 -22.54 20.77 -9.99
CA PRO A 64 -22.91 20.36 -11.34
C PRO A 64 -22.03 19.17 -11.73
N GLN A 65 -22.64 18.00 -11.85
CA GLN A 65 -21.95 16.81 -12.36
C GLN A 65 -21.67 17.06 -13.84
N ALA A 66 -20.45 17.50 -14.14
CA ALA A 66 -19.98 17.67 -15.50
C ALA A 66 -19.92 16.29 -16.19
N SER A 67 -20.98 15.93 -16.91
CA SER A 67 -21.05 14.72 -17.72
C SER A 67 -20.27 14.95 -19.02
N VAL A 68 -19.05 14.44 -19.10
CA VAL A 68 -18.28 14.44 -20.36
C VAL A 68 -18.96 13.48 -21.34
N ARG A 69 -19.30 13.97 -22.55
CA ARG A 69 -19.91 13.15 -23.60
C ARG A 69 -18.82 12.35 -24.32
N LEU A 70 -19.14 11.09 -24.61
CA LEU A 70 -18.30 10.08 -25.28
C LEU A 70 -17.64 10.55 -26.59
N ALA A 71 -18.19 11.59 -27.24
CA ALA A 71 -17.72 12.14 -28.50
C ALA A 71 -16.41 12.95 -28.39
N GLU A 72 -16.00 13.35 -27.18
CA GLU A 72 -14.75 14.10 -26.96
C GLU A 72 -13.50 13.19 -26.86
N VAL A 73 -13.68 11.86 -26.80
CA VAL A 73 -12.57 10.91 -26.66
C VAL A 73 -12.05 10.51 -28.04
N GLY A 74 -11.28 11.41 -28.65
CA GLY A 74 -10.58 11.18 -29.91
C GLY A 74 -9.52 10.08 -29.85
N ASN A 75 -9.36 9.37 -30.98
CA ASN A 75 -8.41 8.29 -31.32
C ASN A 75 -7.48 7.74 -30.20
N VAL A 76 -8.08 6.87 -29.39
CA VAL A 76 -7.50 6.10 -28.29
C VAL A 76 -6.44 5.07 -28.72
N ALA A 77 -6.34 4.77 -30.02
CA ALA A 77 -5.41 3.78 -30.56
C ALA A 77 -3.93 4.13 -30.34
N ASN A 78 -3.63 5.40 -30.09
CA ASN A 78 -2.27 5.91 -29.90
C ASN A 78 -2.07 6.63 -28.54
N ILE A 79 -2.67 6.15 -27.44
CA ILE A 79 -2.03 6.37 -26.12
C ILE A 79 -0.81 5.44 -26.08
N SER A 80 0.16 5.76 -26.94
CA SER A 80 1.45 5.11 -27.01
C SER A 80 2.19 5.41 -25.73
N VAL A 81 3.02 4.46 -25.37
CA VAL A 81 3.85 4.36 -24.17
C VAL A 81 4.51 5.68 -23.71
N ASP A 82 4.72 6.64 -24.60
CA ASP A 82 5.40 7.91 -24.33
C ASP A 82 4.49 8.98 -23.69
N ASP A 83 3.16 8.96 -23.93
CA ASP A 83 2.21 9.90 -23.29
C ASP A 83 1.87 9.51 -21.84
N LYS A 84 2.27 8.32 -21.40
CA LYS A 84 2.05 7.83 -20.03
C LYS A 84 2.96 8.51 -19.01
N GLU A 85 4.05 9.14 -19.45
CA GLU A 85 5.12 9.65 -18.58
C GLU A 85 4.93 11.10 -18.15
N GLN A 86 4.00 11.85 -18.76
CA GLN A 86 3.71 13.21 -18.33
C GLN A 86 2.84 13.19 -17.06
N ILE A 87 3.51 13.04 -15.93
CA ILE A 87 2.96 13.35 -14.61
C ILE A 87 2.77 14.87 -14.55
N VAL A 88 1.53 15.31 -14.37
CA VAL A 88 1.18 16.73 -14.31
C VAL A 88 1.44 17.28 -12.90
N VAL A 89 1.06 16.50 -11.88
CA VAL A 89 1.12 16.88 -10.46
C VAL A 89 1.35 15.63 -9.61
N GLU A 90 2.03 15.79 -8.46
CA GLU A 90 2.24 14.76 -7.45
C GLU A 90 1.82 15.23 -6.04
N GLY A 91 1.68 14.28 -5.11
CA GLY A 91 1.40 14.54 -3.70
C GLY A 91 -0.02 15.01 -3.43
N GLN A 92 -0.20 15.89 -2.44
CA GLN A 92 -1.53 16.36 -2.02
C GLN A 92 -2.28 17.07 -3.15
N ALA A 93 -1.59 17.89 -3.94
CA ALA A 93 -2.20 18.58 -5.06
C ALA A 93 -2.73 17.60 -6.13
N ALA A 94 -2.05 16.46 -6.32
CA ALA A 94 -2.56 15.40 -7.19
C ALA A 94 -3.82 14.75 -6.61
N GLN A 95 -3.85 14.49 -5.30
CA GLN A 95 -5.03 13.93 -4.62
C GLN A 95 -6.25 14.84 -4.76
N ASP A 96 -6.08 16.15 -4.54
CA ASP A 96 -7.17 17.12 -4.65
C ASP A 96 -7.71 17.21 -6.08
N GLN A 97 -6.83 17.22 -7.09
CA GLN A 97 -7.24 17.25 -8.49
C GLN A 97 -7.86 15.92 -8.95
N ASN A 98 -7.32 14.80 -8.50
CA ASN A 98 -7.88 13.47 -8.75
C ASN A 98 -9.29 13.34 -8.18
N ALA A 99 -9.54 13.90 -7.00
CA ALA A 99 -10.87 13.93 -6.39
C ALA A 99 -11.87 14.76 -7.22
N ALA A 100 -11.41 15.84 -7.86
CA ALA A 100 -12.24 16.68 -8.72
C ALA A 100 -12.61 16.04 -10.06
N ILE A 101 -11.86 15.03 -10.55
CA ILE A 101 -12.23 14.30 -11.77
C ILE A 101 -13.53 13.50 -11.52
N PRO A 102 -14.61 13.74 -12.29
CA PRO A 102 -15.88 13.06 -12.09
C PRO A 102 -15.78 11.59 -12.48
N THR A 103 -16.42 10.73 -11.68
CA THR A 103 -16.61 9.33 -12.01
C THR A 103 -17.63 9.18 -13.14
N LEU A 104 -17.42 8.20 -14.01
CA LEU A 104 -18.36 7.86 -15.07
C LEU A 104 -19.72 7.44 -14.50
N ASN A 105 -20.78 8.15 -14.89
CA ASN A 105 -22.17 7.75 -14.65
C ASN A 105 -22.70 6.82 -15.76
N LEU A 106 -21.99 5.73 -16.02
CA LEU A 106 -22.43 4.69 -16.96
C LEU A 106 -22.39 3.33 -16.27
N PRO A 107 -23.28 2.39 -16.64
CA PRO A 107 -23.23 1.03 -16.11
C PRO A 107 -21.83 0.43 -16.29
N LEU A 108 -21.29 -0.12 -15.21
CA LEU A 108 -19.99 -0.76 -15.23
C LEU A 108 -20.14 -2.14 -15.86
N GLU A 109 -19.72 -2.27 -17.12
CA GLU A 109 -19.71 -3.57 -17.80
C GLU A 109 -18.63 -4.47 -17.21
N HIS A 110 -18.91 -5.77 -17.11
CA HIS A 110 -17.98 -6.76 -16.58
C HIS A 110 -17.60 -7.78 -17.65
N LEU A 111 -16.36 -8.26 -17.57
CA LEU A 111 -15.90 -9.34 -18.42
C LEU A 111 -16.29 -10.69 -17.84
N LYS A 112 -16.52 -11.67 -18.73
CA LYS A 112 -16.66 -13.08 -18.34
C LYS A 112 -15.40 -13.58 -17.64
N ALA A 113 -15.54 -14.60 -16.79
CA ALA A 113 -14.43 -15.28 -16.15
C ALA A 113 -13.38 -15.76 -17.18
N PHE A 114 -12.10 -15.61 -16.83
CA PHE A 114 -10.96 -16.14 -17.58
C PHE A 114 -10.28 -17.21 -16.74
N GLY A 115 -10.05 -18.38 -17.34
CA GLY A 115 -9.41 -19.50 -16.64
C GLY A 115 -8.32 -20.14 -17.48
N ILE A 116 -7.20 -20.48 -16.85
CA ILE A 116 -6.20 -21.38 -17.40
C ILE A 116 -6.04 -22.59 -16.48
N THR A 117 -5.98 -23.79 -17.05
CA THR A 117 -5.90 -25.02 -16.27
C THR A 117 -4.53 -25.15 -15.59
N ALA A 118 -4.55 -25.30 -14.27
CA ALA A 118 -3.35 -25.45 -13.42
C ALA A 118 -2.67 -26.84 -13.47
N ALA A 119 -3.07 -27.72 -14.40
CA ALA A 119 -2.38 -29.00 -14.63
C ALA A 119 -0.89 -28.76 -14.87
N LYS A 120 -0.01 -29.77 -14.69
CA LYS A 120 1.47 -29.69 -14.84
C LYS A 120 1.92 -29.02 -16.15
N ASN A 121 1.82 -27.71 -16.21
CA ASN A 121 1.88 -26.88 -17.40
C ASN A 121 2.78 -25.72 -17.06
N GLU A 122 3.96 -25.70 -17.66
CA GLU A 122 4.95 -24.64 -17.49
C GLU A 122 4.37 -23.26 -17.85
N THR A 123 3.43 -23.23 -18.81
CA THR A 123 2.69 -22.02 -19.17
C THR A 123 1.91 -21.47 -17.99
N TYR A 124 1.19 -22.32 -17.24
CA TYR A 124 0.44 -21.89 -16.06
C TYR A 124 1.37 -21.36 -14.97
N ALA A 125 2.46 -22.08 -14.68
CA ALA A 125 3.43 -21.67 -13.68
C ALA A 125 4.06 -20.30 -14.03
N THR A 126 4.32 -20.06 -15.32
CA THR A 126 4.88 -18.80 -15.83
C THR A 126 3.87 -17.66 -15.74
N ALA A 127 2.62 -17.87 -16.18
CA ALA A 127 1.53 -16.90 -16.02
C ALA A 127 1.31 -16.52 -14.54
N LEU A 128 1.30 -17.54 -13.66
CA LEU A 128 1.15 -17.34 -12.22
C LEU A 128 2.28 -16.49 -11.66
N LYS A 129 3.53 -16.75 -12.04
CA LYS A 129 4.68 -15.94 -11.61
C LYS A 129 4.53 -14.48 -12.04
N CYS A 130 4.20 -14.23 -13.31
CA CYS A 130 4.04 -12.87 -13.84
C CYS A 130 2.89 -12.12 -13.15
N LEU A 131 1.73 -12.76 -12.96
CA LEU A 131 0.60 -12.12 -12.30
C LEU A 131 0.87 -11.89 -10.81
N THR A 132 1.57 -12.80 -10.14
CA THR A 132 1.99 -12.63 -8.74
C THR A 132 2.92 -11.43 -8.60
N GLN A 133 3.90 -11.28 -9.49
CA GLN A 133 4.80 -10.12 -9.50
C GLN A 133 4.02 -8.82 -9.66
N ALA A 134 3.09 -8.75 -10.64
CA ALA A 134 2.26 -7.57 -10.83
C ALA A 134 1.44 -7.22 -9.58
N VAL A 135 0.75 -8.19 -8.97
CA VAL A 135 -0.05 -7.95 -7.76
C VAL A 135 0.83 -7.54 -6.57
N TYR A 136 2.00 -8.16 -6.41
CA TYR A 136 2.92 -7.86 -5.32
C TYR A 136 3.48 -6.44 -5.44
N TYR A 137 4.11 -6.11 -6.57
CA TYR A 137 4.81 -4.84 -6.72
C TYR A 137 3.85 -3.65 -6.82
N GLU A 138 2.65 -3.85 -7.35
CA GLU A 138 1.69 -2.76 -7.52
C GLU A 138 0.77 -2.59 -6.31
N ALA A 139 0.43 -3.68 -5.61
CA ALA A 139 -0.70 -3.67 -4.67
C ALA A 139 -0.46 -4.46 -3.37
N ALA A 140 0.77 -4.86 -3.02
CA ALA A 140 1.01 -5.64 -1.81
C ALA A 140 0.44 -5.03 -0.52
N VAL A 141 0.42 -3.69 -0.43
CA VAL A 141 -0.10 -2.93 0.73
C VAL A 141 -1.55 -2.47 0.58
N GLU A 142 -2.20 -2.80 -0.54
CA GLU A 142 -3.59 -2.43 -0.81
C GLU A 142 -4.57 -3.42 -0.13
N PRO A 143 -5.82 -2.98 0.13
CA PRO A 143 -6.87 -3.90 0.57
C PRO A 143 -7.00 -5.08 -0.41
N LEU A 144 -7.53 -6.21 0.07
CA LEU A 144 -7.71 -7.41 -0.76
C LEU A 144 -8.43 -7.11 -2.08
N GLN A 145 -9.44 -6.24 -2.04
CA GLN A 145 -10.15 -5.77 -3.23
C GLN A 145 -9.22 -5.06 -4.23
N GLY A 146 -8.31 -4.21 -3.77
CA GLY A 146 -7.32 -3.50 -4.62
C GLY A 146 -6.33 -4.46 -5.28
N ARG A 147 -5.91 -5.51 -4.55
CA ARG A 147 -5.05 -6.57 -5.11
C ARG A 147 -5.75 -7.36 -6.20
N ARG A 148 -7.01 -7.75 -5.98
CA ARG A 148 -7.84 -8.41 -7.00
C ARG A 148 -8.10 -7.48 -8.19
N ALA A 149 -8.26 -6.19 -7.96
CA ALA A 149 -8.48 -5.19 -8.99
C ALA A 149 -7.28 -5.05 -9.94
N VAL A 150 -6.04 -5.00 -9.42
CA VAL A 150 -4.83 -4.99 -10.26
C VAL A 150 -4.73 -6.28 -11.09
N ALA A 151 -4.98 -7.44 -10.48
CA ALA A 151 -5.01 -8.72 -11.22
C ALA A 151 -6.05 -8.69 -12.35
N GLN A 152 -7.25 -8.16 -12.08
CA GLN A 152 -8.31 -8.01 -13.07
C GLN A 152 -7.92 -7.08 -14.21
N VAL A 153 -7.23 -5.96 -13.92
CA VAL A 153 -6.73 -5.05 -14.97
C VAL A 153 -5.74 -5.75 -15.90
N VAL A 154 -4.83 -6.57 -15.37
CA VAL A 154 -3.88 -7.35 -16.19
C VAL A 154 -4.64 -8.28 -17.16
N LEU A 155 -5.65 -9.00 -16.64
CA LEU A 155 -6.47 -9.91 -17.46
C LEU A 155 -7.36 -9.16 -18.46
N ASN A 156 -7.88 -7.99 -18.08
CA ASN A 156 -8.63 -7.11 -18.96
C ASN A 156 -7.76 -6.64 -20.13
N ARG A 157 -6.54 -6.16 -19.83
CA ARG A 157 -5.56 -5.76 -20.86
C ARG A 157 -5.29 -6.91 -21.81
N MET A 158 -4.95 -8.10 -21.30
CA MET A 158 -4.67 -9.28 -22.13
C MET A 158 -5.81 -9.59 -23.13
N ARG A 159 -7.06 -9.36 -22.73
CA ARG A 159 -8.25 -9.58 -23.56
C ARG A 159 -8.64 -8.41 -24.45
N HIS A 160 -8.06 -7.23 -24.23
CA HIS A 160 -8.35 -6.05 -25.04
C HIS A 160 -7.42 -5.99 -26.27
N PRO A 161 -7.90 -5.63 -27.48
CA PRO A 161 -7.12 -5.66 -28.72
C PRO A 161 -5.80 -4.88 -28.65
N ALA A 162 -5.75 -3.76 -27.92
CA ALA A 162 -4.58 -2.89 -27.80
C ALA A 162 -3.37 -3.46 -27.03
N TYR A 163 -3.47 -4.63 -26.39
CA TYR A 163 -2.39 -5.17 -25.55
C TYR A 163 -1.93 -6.56 -25.99
N PRO A 164 -0.76 -7.03 -25.51
CA PRO A 164 -0.30 -8.40 -25.71
C PRO A 164 -1.31 -9.46 -25.22
N LYS A 165 -1.28 -10.65 -25.83
CA LYS A 165 -2.26 -11.72 -25.59
C LYS A 165 -1.80 -12.79 -24.59
N SER A 166 -0.82 -12.46 -23.76
CA SER A 166 -0.34 -13.31 -22.66
C SER A 166 -0.19 -12.49 -21.39
N VAL A 167 -0.25 -13.14 -20.22
CA VAL A 167 -0.16 -12.45 -18.93
C VAL A 167 1.22 -11.82 -18.77
N CYS A 168 2.29 -12.58 -19.04
CA CYS A 168 3.64 -12.05 -18.99
C CYS A 168 3.88 -10.97 -20.05
N GLY A 169 3.26 -11.10 -21.22
CA GLY A 169 3.34 -10.08 -22.27
C GLY A 169 2.77 -8.74 -21.83
N VAL A 170 1.67 -8.73 -21.07
CA VAL A 170 1.11 -7.50 -20.49
C VAL A 170 1.98 -6.97 -19.35
N VAL A 171 2.43 -7.85 -18.45
CA VAL A 171 3.20 -7.45 -17.26
C VAL A 171 4.56 -6.88 -17.63
N TYR A 172 5.23 -7.45 -18.61
CA TYR A 172 6.56 -7.01 -19.07
C TYR A 172 6.51 -6.12 -20.32
N GLN A 173 5.34 -5.57 -20.66
CA GLN A 173 5.22 -4.69 -21.81
C GLN A 173 6.11 -3.44 -21.64
N GLY A 174 7.08 -3.27 -22.53
CA GLY A 174 8.02 -2.14 -22.48
C GLY A 174 9.23 -2.35 -21.57
N ALA A 175 9.39 -3.53 -20.95
CA ALA A 175 10.52 -3.82 -20.06
C ALA A 175 11.89 -3.75 -20.76
N GLU A 176 11.91 -3.88 -22.09
CA GLU A 176 13.11 -3.72 -22.93
C GLU A 176 13.56 -2.26 -23.08
N ARG A 177 12.73 -1.30 -22.68
CA ARG A 177 12.96 0.14 -22.87
C ARG A 177 13.63 0.74 -21.65
N ARG A 178 14.23 1.92 -21.86
CA ARG A 178 14.80 2.71 -20.77
C ARG A 178 13.72 3.33 -19.89
N THR A 179 12.67 3.87 -20.51
CA THR A 179 11.49 4.45 -19.88
C THR A 179 10.23 3.89 -20.57
N GLY A 180 9.05 4.10 -19.99
CA GLY A 180 7.77 3.69 -20.58
C GLY A 180 7.34 2.27 -20.25
N CYS A 181 7.83 1.71 -19.15
CA CYS A 181 7.48 0.36 -18.76
C CYS A 181 6.05 0.33 -18.22
N GLN A 182 5.24 -0.63 -18.67
CA GLN A 182 3.83 -0.69 -18.27
C GLN A 182 3.68 -0.88 -16.75
N PHE A 183 4.61 -1.60 -16.13
CA PHE A 183 4.71 -1.76 -14.69
C PHE A 183 6.11 -1.33 -14.28
N SER A 184 6.24 -0.35 -13.37
CA SER A 184 7.53 0.30 -13.08
C SER A 184 8.57 -0.69 -12.56
N PHE A 185 8.13 -1.70 -11.80
CA PHE A 185 8.98 -2.71 -11.18
C PHE A 185 9.83 -3.49 -12.19
N THR A 186 9.42 -3.51 -13.46
CA THR A 186 10.16 -4.17 -14.55
C THR A 186 11.37 -3.36 -15.03
N CYS A 187 11.49 -2.10 -14.61
CA CYS A 187 12.50 -1.15 -15.09
C CYS A 187 13.20 -0.33 -13.99
N ASP A 188 12.57 -0.17 -12.83
CA ASP A 188 13.10 0.58 -11.68
C ASP A 188 14.09 -0.23 -10.80
N GLY A 189 14.34 -1.49 -11.16
CA GLY A 189 15.24 -2.38 -10.42
C GLY A 189 14.61 -3.06 -9.20
N ALA A 190 13.32 -2.91 -8.93
CA ALA A 190 12.64 -3.60 -7.83
C ALA A 190 12.80 -5.13 -7.88
N LEU A 191 12.93 -5.72 -9.07
CA LEU A 191 13.20 -7.15 -9.28
C LEU A 191 14.57 -7.62 -8.76
N LEU A 192 15.49 -6.71 -8.43
CA LEU A 192 16.80 -7.04 -7.84
C LEU A 192 16.69 -7.37 -6.35
N ARG A 193 15.62 -6.92 -5.69
CA ARG A 193 15.40 -7.14 -4.25
C ARG A 193 14.66 -8.44 -4.02
N THR A 194 14.91 -9.06 -2.87
CA THR A 194 14.17 -10.26 -2.47
C THR A 194 12.78 -9.88 -1.96
N PRO A 195 11.68 -10.39 -2.56
CA PRO A 195 10.33 -10.10 -2.07
C PRO A 195 10.08 -10.62 -0.66
N SER A 196 9.28 -9.90 0.12
CA SER A 196 8.85 -10.37 1.44
C SER A 196 7.89 -11.56 1.30
N ALA A 197 8.19 -12.66 1.99
CA ALA A 197 7.50 -13.94 1.82
C ALA A 197 6.00 -13.88 2.13
N GLY A 198 5.58 -13.09 3.13
CA GLY A 198 4.17 -12.95 3.53
C GLY A 198 3.32 -12.30 2.44
N PRO A 199 3.57 -11.02 2.09
CA PRO A 199 2.83 -10.34 1.04
C PRO A 199 2.95 -11.02 -0.33
N TRP A 200 4.09 -11.67 -0.62
CA TRP A 200 4.24 -12.48 -1.83
C TRP A 200 3.26 -13.64 -1.88
N ARG A 201 3.12 -14.41 -0.79
CA ARG A 201 2.15 -15.50 -0.70
C ARG A 201 0.72 -15.01 -0.86
N GLU A 202 0.38 -13.86 -0.29
CA GLU A 202 -0.95 -13.29 -0.45
C GLU A 202 -1.22 -12.84 -1.90
N ALA A 203 -0.24 -12.22 -2.56
CA ALA A 203 -0.30 -11.89 -3.98
C ALA A 203 -0.46 -13.14 -4.86
N GLU A 204 0.25 -14.23 -4.53
CA GLU A 204 0.15 -15.51 -5.24
C GLU A 204 -1.24 -16.13 -5.11
N ILE A 205 -1.87 -16.05 -3.94
CA ILE A 205 -3.25 -16.53 -3.71
C ILE A 205 -4.23 -15.75 -4.61
N VAL A 206 -4.10 -14.42 -4.66
CA VAL A 206 -4.91 -13.57 -5.53
C VAL A 206 -4.71 -13.93 -7.00
N ALA A 207 -3.46 -14.10 -7.43
CA ALA A 207 -3.12 -14.48 -8.79
C ALA A 207 -3.69 -15.86 -9.17
N LYS A 208 -3.58 -16.87 -8.29
CA LYS A 208 -4.18 -18.19 -8.48
C LYS A 208 -5.69 -18.10 -8.66
N ALA A 209 -6.37 -17.35 -7.79
CA ALA A 209 -7.82 -17.18 -7.86
C ALA A 209 -8.26 -16.52 -9.17
N ALA A 210 -7.55 -15.47 -9.61
CA ALA A 210 -7.83 -14.78 -10.87
C ALA A 210 -7.62 -15.70 -12.09
N LEU A 211 -6.52 -16.46 -12.13
CA LEU A 211 -6.24 -17.43 -13.19
C LEU A 211 -7.18 -18.65 -13.17
N ALA A 212 -7.89 -18.88 -12.07
CA ALA A 212 -8.92 -19.90 -11.93
C ALA A 212 -10.34 -19.41 -12.28
N GLY A 213 -10.49 -18.15 -12.73
CA GLY A 213 -11.79 -17.60 -13.14
C GLY A 213 -12.46 -16.66 -12.14
N THR A 214 -11.81 -16.32 -11.03
CA THR A 214 -12.37 -15.32 -10.11
C THR A 214 -12.31 -13.93 -10.76
N VAL A 215 -13.47 -13.25 -10.79
CA VAL A 215 -13.60 -11.90 -11.36
C VAL A 215 -13.73 -10.88 -10.23
N GLU A 216 -13.02 -9.75 -10.33
CA GLU A 216 -13.24 -8.58 -9.47
C GLU A 216 -14.20 -7.59 -10.14
N PRO A 217 -15.49 -7.58 -9.77
CA PRO A 217 -16.49 -6.79 -10.49
C PRO A 217 -16.28 -5.28 -10.31
N SER A 218 -15.70 -4.82 -9.19
CA SER A 218 -15.63 -3.39 -8.86
C SER A 218 -14.84 -2.52 -9.86
N VAL A 219 -14.04 -3.15 -10.74
CA VAL A 219 -13.27 -2.44 -11.78
C VAL A 219 -13.74 -2.72 -13.21
N GLY A 220 -14.76 -3.57 -13.41
CA GLY A 220 -15.37 -3.80 -14.73
C GLY A 220 -14.37 -3.99 -15.88
N THR A 221 -14.44 -3.09 -16.88
CA THR A 221 -13.56 -3.05 -18.06
C THR A 221 -12.31 -2.19 -17.89
N ALA A 222 -11.87 -1.88 -16.65
CA ALA A 222 -10.68 -1.08 -16.40
C ALA A 222 -9.45 -1.66 -17.10
N THR A 223 -8.71 -0.79 -17.78
CA THR A 223 -7.42 -1.09 -18.41
C THR A 223 -6.31 -0.15 -17.94
N PHE A 224 -6.64 0.82 -17.08
CA PHE A 224 -5.70 1.79 -16.53
C PHE A 224 -5.98 1.99 -15.05
N TYR A 225 -4.92 2.27 -14.31
CA TYR A 225 -5.00 2.82 -12.97
C TYR A 225 -3.73 3.63 -12.70
N HIS A 226 -3.81 4.50 -11.70
CA HIS A 226 -2.66 5.17 -11.11
C HIS A 226 -2.92 5.36 -9.62
N ALA A 227 -1.86 5.67 -8.87
CA ALA A 227 -2.00 5.99 -7.47
C ALA A 227 -2.59 7.39 -7.27
N ASP A 228 -3.35 7.60 -6.20
CA ASP A 228 -4.08 8.84 -5.89
C ASP A 228 -3.17 10.05 -5.68
N TYR A 229 -1.91 9.82 -5.31
CA TYR A 229 -0.86 10.83 -5.15
C TYR A 229 -0.08 11.15 -6.45
N VAL A 230 -0.53 10.64 -7.60
CA VAL A 230 0.02 10.96 -8.92
C VAL A 230 -1.14 11.34 -9.83
N LEU A 231 -0.96 12.34 -10.69
CA LEU A 231 -1.94 12.73 -11.69
C LEU A 231 -1.32 12.70 -13.10
N PRO A 232 -1.55 11.62 -13.86
CA PRO A 232 -1.08 11.54 -15.23
C PRO A 232 -2.02 12.29 -16.18
N LYS A 233 -1.46 12.88 -17.25
CA LYS A 233 -2.23 13.67 -18.24
C LYS A 233 -3.39 12.90 -18.88
N TRP A 234 -3.24 11.60 -19.11
CA TRP A 234 -4.29 10.76 -19.71
C TRP A 234 -5.51 10.56 -18.81
N ALA A 235 -5.42 10.85 -17.50
CA ALA A 235 -6.55 10.70 -16.57
C ALA A 235 -7.77 11.54 -16.99
N PHE A 236 -7.53 12.67 -17.65
CA PHE A 236 -8.58 13.55 -18.19
C PHE A 236 -9.21 13.05 -19.50
N GLN A 237 -8.55 12.13 -20.21
CA GLN A 237 -9.01 11.60 -21.50
C GLN A 237 -9.78 10.29 -21.35
N LEU A 238 -9.65 9.63 -20.19
CA LEU A 238 -10.26 8.35 -19.90
C LEU A 238 -11.45 8.49 -18.95
N GLY A 239 -12.30 7.47 -18.95
CA GLY A 239 -13.41 7.42 -18.05
C GLY A 239 -13.02 6.85 -16.69
N LYS A 240 -13.04 7.69 -15.64
CA LYS A 240 -12.81 7.28 -14.25
C LYS A 240 -13.92 6.34 -13.79
N ILE A 241 -13.56 5.16 -13.30
CA ILE A 241 -14.50 4.16 -12.76
C ILE A 241 -14.72 4.34 -11.26
N GLY A 242 -13.65 4.61 -10.52
CA GLY A 242 -13.69 4.72 -9.07
C GLY A 242 -12.32 4.52 -8.45
N GLN A 243 -12.27 4.57 -7.13
CA GLN A 243 -11.05 4.42 -6.35
C GLN A 243 -11.19 3.24 -5.39
N ILE A 244 -10.15 2.41 -5.31
CA ILE A 244 -10.04 1.29 -4.36
C ILE A 244 -8.68 1.40 -3.70
N GLY A 245 -8.67 1.64 -2.38
CA GLY A 245 -7.46 1.97 -1.66
C GLY A 245 -6.79 3.21 -2.25
N ARG A 246 -5.51 3.11 -2.61
CA ARG A 246 -4.76 4.22 -3.24
C ARG A 246 -4.88 4.25 -4.76
N HIS A 247 -5.55 3.29 -5.40
CA HIS A 247 -5.63 3.24 -6.84
C HIS A 247 -6.94 3.80 -7.39
N ILE A 248 -6.83 4.67 -8.39
CA ILE A 248 -7.95 5.18 -9.17
C ILE A 248 -7.97 4.45 -10.51
N PHE A 249 -9.08 3.80 -10.83
CA PHE A 249 -9.23 2.95 -12.01
C PHE A 249 -9.95 3.69 -13.14
N TYR A 250 -9.52 3.43 -14.37
CA TYR A 250 -10.07 4.05 -15.58
C TYR A 250 -10.27 3.01 -16.68
N ARG A 251 -11.22 3.32 -17.56
CA ARG A 251 -11.45 2.61 -18.82
C ARG A 251 -11.45 3.57 -19.99
N PHE A 252 -11.31 3.00 -21.18
CA PHE A 252 -11.53 3.74 -22.41
C PHE A 252 -12.96 4.29 -22.51
N GLY A 253 -13.11 5.43 -23.17
CA GLY A 253 -14.41 5.91 -23.64
C GLY A 253 -14.88 5.12 -24.87
N GLY A 254 -16.14 5.32 -25.26
CA GLY A 254 -16.66 4.78 -26.50
C GLY A 254 -16.81 3.26 -26.52
N ALA A 255 -16.86 2.73 -27.74
CA ALA A 255 -16.86 1.29 -28.00
C ALA A 255 -15.60 0.60 -27.45
N TRP A 256 -14.46 1.29 -27.43
CA TRP A 256 -13.20 0.75 -26.90
C TRP A 256 -13.26 0.38 -25.41
N GLY A 257 -14.13 1.05 -24.63
CA GLY A 257 -14.37 0.73 -23.22
C GLY A 257 -15.47 -0.29 -22.94
N ALA A 258 -16.19 -0.74 -23.98
CA ALA A 258 -17.28 -1.70 -23.86
C ALA A 258 -16.75 -3.14 -23.73
N ALA A 259 -17.40 -3.99 -22.94
CA ALA A 259 -17.02 -5.39 -22.74
C ALA A 259 -16.99 -6.19 -24.05
N ALA A 260 -17.80 -5.78 -25.04
CA ALA A 260 -17.81 -6.36 -26.38
C ALA A 260 -16.46 -6.27 -27.12
N THR A 261 -15.59 -5.34 -26.72
CA THR A 261 -14.26 -5.13 -27.31
C THR A 261 -13.21 -6.12 -26.76
N PHE A 262 -13.48 -6.74 -25.60
CA PHE A 262 -12.54 -7.62 -24.91
C PHE A 262 -12.60 -9.07 -25.43
N THR A 263 -12.39 -9.22 -26.74
CA THR A 263 -12.45 -10.47 -27.52
C THR A 263 -11.10 -11.16 -27.70
N GLY A 264 -10.02 -10.54 -27.21
CA GLY A 264 -8.66 -11.07 -27.29
C GLY A 264 -8.58 -12.45 -26.65
N ARG A 265 -8.13 -13.42 -27.45
CA ARG A 265 -7.89 -14.78 -26.99
C ARG A 265 -6.50 -14.87 -26.38
N TYR A 266 -6.40 -15.58 -25.26
CA TYR A 266 -5.13 -15.91 -24.66
C TYR A 266 -4.27 -16.71 -25.65
N ALA A 267 -2.99 -16.33 -25.79
CA ALA A 267 -2.06 -16.90 -26.76
C ALA A 267 -1.73 -18.38 -26.50
N GLY A 268 -1.98 -18.86 -25.28
CA GLY A 268 -1.65 -20.23 -24.88
C GLY A 268 -0.15 -20.44 -24.60
N THR A 269 0.65 -19.38 -24.66
CA THR A 269 2.09 -19.40 -24.37
C THR A 269 2.45 -18.22 -23.48
N GLU A 270 3.43 -18.44 -22.60
CA GLU A 270 3.95 -17.43 -21.68
C GLU A 270 5.46 -17.36 -21.81
N ARG A 271 5.98 -16.12 -21.79
CA ARG A 271 7.41 -15.87 -21.85
C ARG A 271 7.72 -14.62 -21.05
N ILE A 272 8.61 -14.76 -20.07
CA ILE A 272 9.26 -13.63 -19.42
C ILE A 272 10.42 -13.21 -20.34
N PRO A 273 10.52 -11.93 -20.74
CA PRO A 273 11.63 -11.47 -21.55
C PRO A 273 12.95 -11.58 -20.77
N ALA A 274 14.06 -11.71 -21.49
CA ALA A 274 15.38 -11.63 -20.87
C ALA A 274 15.61 -10.18 -20.43
N LEU A 275 15.72 -9.96 -19.11
CA LEU A 275 16.00 -8.66 -18.54
C LEU A 275 17.51 -8.48 -18.39
N ASP A 276 18.00 -7.30 -18.75
CA ASP A 276 19.38 -6.91 -18.45
C ASP A 276 19.47 -6.45 -17.00
N PHE A 277 19.77 -7.41 -16.10
CA PHE A 277 19.91 -7.13 -14.67
C PHE A 277 21.10 -6.22 -14.34
N ALA A 278 22.13 -6.15 -15.20
CA ALA A 278 23.22 -5.21 -15.01
C ALA A 278 22.74 -3.78 -15.28
N ALA A 279 22.04 -3.56 -16.40
CA ALA A 279 21.45 -2.25 -16.69
C ALA A 279 20.36 -1.85 -15.68
N LEU A 280 19.55 -2.81 -15.18
CA LEU A 280 18.59 -2.54 -14.09
C LEU A 280 19.31 -2.12 -12.81
N ARG A 281 20.42 -2.77 -12.47
CA ARG A 281 21.21 -2.43 -11.29
C ARG A 281 21.82 -1.04 -11.39
N ASP A 282 22.40 -0.70 -12.53
CA ASP A 282 23.01 0.61 -12.75
C ASP A 282 21.95 1.72 -12.64
N ARG A 283 20.74 1.49 -13.18
CA ARG A 283 19.59 2.40 -13.00
C ARG A 283 19.15 2.52 -11.55
N ALA A 284 18.93 1.40 -10.87
CA ALA A 284 18.51 1.39 -9.47
C ALA A 284 19.50 2.15 -8.58
N LEU A 285 20.81 1.97 -8.80
CA LEU A 285 21.86 2.70 -8.09
C LEU A 285 21.86 4.20 -8.41
N ALA A 286 21.63 4.58 -9.68
CA ALA A 286 21.50 5.98 -10.09
C ALA A 286 20.30 6.67 -9.42
N ASP A 287 19.21 5.94 -9.22
CA ASP A 287 17.99 6.41 -8.54
C ASP A 287 18.10 6.31 -7.00
N GLY A 288 19.27 5.94 -6.46
CA GLY A 288 19.53 5.86 -5.02
C GLY A 288 18.89 4.67 -4.30
N MET A 289 18.46 3.64 -5.03
CA MET A 289 17.86 2.45 -4.45
C MET A 289 18.94 1.57 -3.77
N ALA A 290 18.72 1.24 -2.49
CA ALA A 290 19.47 0.20 -1.81
C ALA A 290 19.08 -1.18 -2.35
N ILE A 291 20.06 -1.92 -2.85
CA ILE A 291 19.88 -3.26 -3.43
C ILE A 291 20.57 -4.30 -2.55
N ASP A 292 19.89 -5.42 -2.31
CA ASP A 292 20.38 -6.49 -1.43
C ASP A 292 21.71 -7.02 -1.97
N GLY A 293 22.77 -6.92 -1.16
CA GLY A 293 24.09 -7.47 -1.50
C GLY A 293 24.93 -6.64 -2.48
N ALA A 294 24.50 -5.44 -2.89
CA ALA A 294 25.50 -4.47 -3.32
C ALA A 294 26.24 -4.03 -2.06
N LEU A 295 27.51 -4.44 -1.96
CA LEU A 295 28.50 -3.59 -1.36
C LEU A 295 28.33 -2.23 -2.05
N VAL A 296 27.66 -1.30 -1.38
CA VAL A 296 27.86 0.11 -1.67
C VAL A 296 29.37 0.23 -1.67
N ALA A 297 29.97 0.55 -2.82
CA ALA A 297 31.35 0.97 -2.83
C ALA A 297 31.37 2.14 -1.87
N GLU A 298 31.79 1.86 -0.62
CA GLU A 298 32.02 2.85 0.42
C GLU A 298 32.78 3.94 -0.30
N GLN A 299 32.15 5.13 -0.40
CA GLN A 299 32.71 6.23 -1.17
C GLN A 299 34.17 6.32 -0.76
N ALA A 300 35.07 6.06 -1.71
CA ALA A 300 36.48 5.93 -1.44
C ALA A 300 36.87 7.15 -0.62
N PHE A 301 37.20 6.88 0.64
CA PHE A 301 37.57 7.88 1.63
C PHE A 301 38.54 8.86 0.96
N THR A 302 38.06 10.07 0.70
CA THR A 302 38.87 11.12 0.10
C THR A 302 39.69 11.68 1.27
N PRO A 303 41.03 11.51 1.30
CA PRO A 303 41.80 11.89 2.47
C PRO A 303 41.78 13.42 2.63
N GLY A 304 40.96 13.90 3.54
CA GLY A 304 40.82 15.31 3.87
C GLY A 304 39.63 15.53 4.81
N LEU A 305 39.94 15.71 6.09
CA LEU A 305 39.05 15.95 7.25
C LEU A 305 38.44 14.71 7.96
N THR A 306 39.34 14.05 8.69
CA THR A 306 39.28 13.70 10.13
C THR A 306 38.11 12.89 10.71
N VAL A 307 38.39 11.57 10.76
CA VAL A 307 38.10 10.57 11.82
C VAL A 307 36.66 10.03 11.92
N THR A 308 36.53 8.76 11.54
CA THR A 308 35.39 7.89 11.85
C THR A 308 35.35 7.58 13.36
N PRO A 309 34.20 7.71 14.03
CA PRO A 309 34.07 7.37 15.45
C PRO A 309 34.38 5.90 15.72
N ASP A 310 35.19 5.62 16.75
CA ASP A 310 35.43 4.25 17.22
C ASP A 310 34.16 3.72 17.92
N VAL A 311 33.86 2.42 17.79
CA VAL A 311 32.68 1.78 18.38
C VAL A 311 32.68 1.84 19.92
N LYS A 312 33.81 2.14 20.55
CA LYS A 312 33.92 2.37 22.00
C LYS A 312 33.72 3.83 22.41
N ASP A 313 33.51 4.73 21.46
CA ASP A 313 33.30 6.14 21.74
C ASP A 313 31.89 6.39 22.30
N ARG A 314 31.80 7.01 23.48
CA ARG A 314 30.55 7.16 24.27
C ARG A 314 30.05 8.61 24.30
N HIS A 315 30.39 9.42 23.32
CA HIS A 315 29.89 10.80 23.21
C HIS A 315 28.49 10.85 22.59
N ALA A 316 27.70 11.87 22.99
CA ALA A 316 26.38 12.10 22.45
C ALA A 316 26.48 12.66 21.01
N ALA A 317 25.50 12.35 20.16
CA ALA A 317 25.53 12.69 18.72
C ALA A 317 25.69 14.19 18.38
N ASN A 318 25.47 15.08 19.35
CA ASN A 318 25.59 16.53 19.18
C ASN A 318 26.79 17.14 19.91
N ASP A 319 27.66 16.32 20.50
CA ASP A 319 28.85 16.78 21.21
C ASP A 319 29.97 17.06 20.19
N VAL A 320 30.07 18.31 19.73
CA VAL A 320 31.13 18.78 18.82
C VAL A 320 32.46 19.05 19.54
N GLY A 321 32.67 18.40 20.70
CA GLY A 321 33.89 18.46 21.50
C GLY A 321 35.09 17.85 20.78
N GLY A 322 35.60 18.55 19.77
CA GLY A 322 36.87 18.21 19.12
C GLY A 322 37.98 18.20 20.17
N ARG A 323 38.82 17.16 20.14
CA ARG A 323 40.07 17.13 20.89
C ARG A 323 40.82 18.44 20.65
N ILE A 324 41.11 19.17 21.72
CA ILE A 324 41.85 20.43 21.67
C ILE A 324 43.16 20.18 20.93
N ASP A 325 43.33 20.84 19.78
CA ASP A 325 44.57 20.84 19.02
C ASP A 325 45.61 21.65 19.78
N MET A 326 46.46 20.94 20.54
CA MET A 326 47.53 21.53 21.36
C MET A 326 48.66 22.15 20.51
N THR A 327 48.66 21.96 19.18
CA THR A 327 49.63 22.58 18.27
C THR A 327 49.21 23.98 17.83
N LYS A 328 47.94 24.36 18.07
CA LYS A 328 47.45 25.72 17.91
C LYS A 328 47.59 26.46 19.24
N ALA A 329 48.32 27.56 19.23
CA ALA A 329 48.49 28.43 20.40
C ALA A 329 47.17 29.14 20.73
N TRP A 330 46.28 28.48 21.46
CA TRP A 330 45.12 29.10 22.06
C TRP A 330 45.56 29.92 23.28
N ARG A 331 45.59 31.26 23.13
CA ARG A 331 45.65 32.18 24.26
C ARG A 331 44.22 32.61 24.60
N PRO A 332 43.65 32.21 25.75
CA PRO A 332 42.41 32.79 26.22
C PRO A 332 42.67 34.27 26.53
N SER A 333 42.13 35.20 25.73
CA SER A 333 42.04 36.59 26.15
C SER A 333 40.80 36.72 27.02
N MET A 334 40.93 36.49 28.32
CA MET A 334 39.95 37.03 29.27
C MET A 334 40.09 38.56 29.24
N PRO A 335 39.07 39.32 28.84
CA PRO A 335 39.11 40.77 28.97
C PRO A 335 39.21 41.13 30.45
N ASP A 336 40.02 42.12 30.77
CA ASP A 336 40.15 42.66 32.11
C ASP A 336 38.75 43.01 32.67
N PRO A 337 38.35 42.51 33.86
CA PRO A 337 37.03 42.78 34.44
C PRO A 337 36.72 44.27 34.62
N VAL A 338 37.74 45.15 34.60
CA VAL A 338 37.52 46.61 34.69
C VAL A 338 37.06 47.22 33.36
N ALA A 339 37.16 46.49 32.25
CA ALA A 339 36.70 46.92 30.92
C ALA A 339 35.25 46.47 30.59
N MET A 340 34.61 45.68 31.46
CA MET A 340 33.23 45.22 31.28
C MET A 340 32.26 46.29 31.79
N GLY A 341 31.47 46.86 30.86
CA GLY A 341 30.59 48.01 31.10
C GLY A 341 29.59 47.85 32.25
N SER A 342 29.09 49.01 32.72
CA SER A 342 28.27 49.22 33.93
C SER A 342 27.24 48.14 34.26
N ARG A 343 26.62 47.53 33.25
CA ARG A 343 25.63 46.46 33.42
C ARG A 343 26.11 45.25 34.24
N TYR A 344 27.41 44.92 34.19
CA TYR A 344 27.97 43.83 35.01
C TYR A 344 28.10 44.23 36.49
N GLN A 345 28.52 45.48 36.76
CA GLN A 345 28.57 46.00 38.12
C GLN A 345 27.18 46.11 38.73
N ASP A 346 26.18 46.50 37.94
CA ASP A 346 24.78 46.58 38.36
C ASP A 346 24.23 45.19 38.73
N THR A 347 24.65 44.12 38.03
CA THR A 347 24.22 42.75 38.36
C THR A 347 24.88 42.23 39.62
N VAL A 348 26.16 42.52 39.86
CA VAL A 348 26.86 42.14 41.10
C VAL A 348 26.33 42.91 42.31
N ALA A 349 25.97 44.19 42.13
CA ALA A 349 25.33 44.98 43.17
C ALA A 349 23.93 44.45 43.52
N ALA A 350 23.18 43.94 42.55
CA ALA A 350 21.83 43.41 42.76
C ALA A 350 21.81 42.05 43.49
N THR A 351 22.86 41.23 43.42
CA THR A 351 22.93 39.94 44.12
C THR A 351 23.46 40.01 45.55
N THR A 352 23.97 41.15 45.99
CA THR A 352 24.57 41.30 47.32
C THR A 352 23.57 41.95 48.29
N THR A 353 22.69 41.16 48.89
CA THR A 353 21.89 41.64 50.05
C THR A 353 22.70 41.45 51.34
N PRO A 354 22.94 42.50 52.14
CA PRO A 354 23.62 42.38 53.44
C PRO A 354 22.59 42.08 54.54
N ALA A 355 22.62 40.88 55.11
CA ALA A 355 21.86 40.55 56.32
C ALA A 355 22.81 40.32 57.51
N LEU A 356 22.94 41.39 58.29
CA LEU A 356 23.17 41.51 59.73
C LEU A 356 24.16 40.57 60.44
N ALA A 357 25.18 41.22 60.99
CA ALA A 357 25.89 40.82 62.19
C ALA A 357 24.97 40.71 63.42
N ALA A 358 25.28 39.70 64.26
CA ALA A 358 25.36 39.73 65.73
C ALA A 358 24.66 38.53 66.37
N MET A 359 25.44 37.58 66.91
CA MET A 359 25.28 37.06 68.28
C MET A 359 26.60 36.42 68.78
N PRO A 360 27.03 36.63 70.03
CA PRO A 360 28.34 36.22 70.52
C PRO A 360 28.34 34.95 71.40
N HIS A 361 29.48 34.25 71.33
CA HIS A 361 30.16 33.37 72.29
C HIS A 361 29.39 32.24 73.02
N GLY A 362 29.81 30.99 72.75
CA GLY A 362 29.51 29.81 73.57
C GLY A 362 30.39 28.58 73.26
N LYS A 363 31.57 28.55 73.89
CA LYS A 363 32.49 27.43 74.20
C LYS A 363 32.46 26.10 73.41
N VAL A 364 33.62 25.87 72.77
CA VAL A 364 34.44 24.65 72.61
C VAL A 364 34.04 23.41 73.44
N ALA A 365 33.89 22.27 72.75
CA ALA A 365 34.38 20.97 73.20
C ALA A 365 34.76 20.10 71.98
N VAL A 366 36.06 19.77 71.91
CA VAL A 366 36.66 18.77 71.03
C VAL A 366 36.46 17.41 71.69
N SER A 367 36.03 16.40 70.94
CA SER A 367 36.20 14.99 71.33
C SER A 367 36.72 14.19 70.13
N ASP A 368 38.02 13.93 70.18
CA ASP A 368 38.68 12.86 69.45
C ASP A 368 38.10 11.50 69.86
N THR A 369 37.82 10.63 68.88
CA THR A 369 38.03 9.19 69.04
C THR A 369 38.43 8.57 67.70
N ALA A 370 39.68 8.11 67.66
CA ALA A 370 40.27 7.23 66.67
C ALA A 370 39.84 5.76 66.86
N GLY A 371 40.05 4.94 65.82
CA GLY A 371 40.02 3.46 65.87
C GLY A 371 39.74 2.86 64.49
N ALA A 372 40.77 2.64 63.65
CA ALA A 372 41.46 1.35 63.43
C ALA A 372 40.53 0.27 62.83
N SER A 373 40.64 -0.10 61.54
CA SER A 373 41.69 -0.91 60.89
C SER A 373 41.95 -2.25 61.59
N THR A 374 41.43 -3.33 61.02
CA THR A 374 42.11 -4.63 61.01
C THR A 374 41.69 -5.42 59.78
N ALA A 375 42.70 -5.74 58.98
CA ALA A 375 42.71 -6.85 58.05
C ALA A 375 43.06 -8.13 58.82
N GLN A 376 42.37 -9.22 58.50
CA GLN A 376 42.92 -10.58 58.42
C GLN A 376 42.06 -11.39 57.47
#